data_AF-A0A2C9KLV9-F1
#
_entry.id   AF-A0A2C9KLV9-F1
#
_cell.length_a   1.000
_cell.length_b   1.000
_cell.length_c   1.000
_cell.angle_alpha   90.00
_cell.angle_beta   90.00
_cell.angle_gamma   90.00
#
_symmetry.space_group_name_H-M   'P 1'
#
loop_
_entity.id
_entity.type
_entity.pdbx_description
1 polymer ?
#
loop_
_entity_poly.entity_id
_entity_poly.type
_entity_poly.pdbx_seq_one_letter_code
_entity_poly.pdbx_strand_id
1 'polypeptide(L)'
;MTYEWTVKGVVSSVTTKFYSLKAITSANNGDYICKAKFGSATSDLSPAETVTVTKPGLLCYHDNVCIAAKTGYSGKCDVNDRCTCSDGYSQKGEVCSNGVVQVVSSLAIILLTLVITKFL
;
A
#
# COMPACT_ATOMS: atom_id res chain seq x y z
N MET A 1 6.89 -20.41 -20.60
CA MET A 1 7.80 -19.61 -19.77
C MET A 1 7.25 -19.60 -18.36
N THR A 2 8.06 -19.91 -17.37
CA THR A 2 7.68 -19.89 -15.94
C THR A 2 8.65 -19.01 -15.17
N TYR A 3 8.29 -18.66 -13.95
CA TYR A 3 9.14 -17.88 -13.05
C TYR A 3 9.44 -18.69 -11.81
N GLU A 4 10.57 -18.43 -11.19
CA GLU A 4 10.92 -18.94 -9.87
C GLU A 4 11.17 -17.75 -8.97
N TRP A 5 10.41 -17.68 -7.87
CA TRP A 5 10.51 -16.61 -6.88
C TRP A 5 11.28 -17.10 -5.66
N THR A 6 12.20 -16.29 -5.18
CA THR A 6 12.87 -16.48 -3.90
C THR A 6 12.45 -15.33 -2.99
N VAL A 7 11.83 -15.66 -1.86
CA VAL A 7 11.33 -14.69 -0.89
C VAL A 7 12.02 -14.95 0.44
N LYS A 8 12.69 -13.94 1.01
CA LYS A 8 13.50 -14.10 2.24
C LYS A 8 14.50 -15.26 2.13
N GLY A 9 15.11 -15.44 0.96
CA GLY A 9 16.04 -16.54 0.68
C GLY A 9 15.42 -17.92 0.49
N VAL A 10 14.08 -18.06 0.51
CA VAL A 10 13.38 -19.33 0.34
C VAL A 10 12.63 -19.37 -0.99
N VAL A 11 12.77 -20.46 -1.74
CA VAL A 11 12.03 -20.66 -2.99
C VAL A 11 10.53 -20.78 -2.71
N SER A 12 9.74 -19.94 -3.36
CA SER A 12 8.28 -19.93 -3.26
C SER A 12 7.64 -20.87 -4.29
N SER A 13 6.43 -21.33 -4.00
CA SER A 13 5.63 -22.13 -4.93
C SER A 13 4.99 -21.30 -6.05
N VAL A 14 5.08 -19.97 -5.99
CA VAL A 14 4.57 -19.06 -7.02
C VAL A 14 5.44 -19.17 -8.27
N THR A 15 4.80 -19.42 -9.43
CA THR A 15 5.50 -19.58 -10.72
C THR A 15 5.06 -18.60 -11.81
N THR A 16 4.18 -17.65 -11.45
CA THR A 16 3.66 -16.61 -12.32
C THR A 16 4.64 -15.45 -12.47
N LYS A 17 4.48 -14.66 -13.54
CA LYS A 17 5.29 -13.44 -13.78
C LYS A 17 5.18 -12.40 -12.65
N PHE A 18 4.06 -12.38 -11.94
CA PHE A 18 3.80 -11.47 -10.83
C PHE A 18 3.69 -12.24 -9.52
N TYR A 19 4.21 -11.67 -8.44
CA TYR A 19 4.06 -12.18 -7.09
C TYR A 19 2.95 -11.44 -6.35
N SER A 20 1.76 -12.04 -6.27
CA SER A 20 0.60 -11.40 -5.65
C SER A 20 0.52 -11.67 -4.15
N LEU A 21 0.55 -10.61 -3.34
CA LEU A 21 0.29 -10.67 -1.90
C LEU A 21 -1.21 -10.47 -1.65
N LYS A 22 -1.91 -11.51 -1.21
CA LYS A 22 -3.37 -11.46 -0.96
C LYS A 22 -3.75 -10.60 0.25
N ALA A 23 -2.86 -10.55 1.23
CA ALA A 23 -2.96 -9.70 2.40
C ALA A 23 -1.56 -9.18 2.73
N ILE A 24 -1.48 -7.93 3.18
CA ILE A 24 -0.23 -7.27 3.54
C ILE A 24 -0.10 -7.29 5.07
N THR A 25 0.90 -8.00 5.56
CA THR A 25 1.21 -8.16 6.98
C THR A 25 2.73 -8.07 7.17
N SER A 26 3.19 -7.89 8.40
CA SER A 26 4.63 -7.88 8.72
C SER A 26 5.35 -9.17 8.31
N ALA A 27 4.65 -10.29 8.15
CA ALA A 27 5.23 -11.55 7.66
C ALA A 27 5.68 -11.48 6.19
N ASN A 28 5.19 -10.49 5.44
CA ASN A 28 5.57 -10.23 4.04
C ASN A 28 6.84 -9.39 3.92
N ASN A 29 7.43 -8.95 5.03
CA ASN A 29 8.70 -8.22 5.00
C ASN A 29 9.83 -9.07 4.43
N GLY A 30 10.74 -8.43 3.70
CA GLY A 30 11.98 -9.02 3.21
C GLY A 30 12.14 -8.92 1.71
N ASP A 31 13.16 -9.61 1.22
CA ASP A 31 13.60 -9.49 -0.18
C ASP A 31 12.87 -10.47 -1.10
N TYR A 32 12.51 -9.96 -2.26
CA TYR A 32 11.86 -10.69 -3.35
C TYR A 32 12.76 -10.66 -4.56
N ILE A 33 13.16 -11.84 -5.01
CA ILE A 33 14.04 -12.02 -6.18
C ILE A 33 13.34 -13.01 -7.11
N CYS A 34 13.41 -12.78 -8.43
CA CYS A 34 12.89 -13.72 -9.40
C CYS A 34 13.89 -14.05 -10.51
N LYS A 35 13.66 -15.18 -11.17
CA LYS A 35 14.27 -15.50 -12.46
C LYS A 35 13.24 -16.17 -13.37
N ALA A 36 13.46 -16.06 -14.67
CA ALA A 36 12.63 -16.70 -15.68
C ALA A 36 13.22 -18.03 -16.14
N LYS A 37 12.34 -18.97 -16.50
CA LYS A 37 12.68 -20.24 -17.14
C LYS A 37 11.94 -20.38 -18.46
N PHE A 38 12.68 -20.77 -19.50
CA PHE A 38 12.16 -21.07 -20.83
C PHE A 38 12.79 -22.37 -21.35
N GLY A 39 12.06 -23.47 -21.27
CA GLY A 39 12.62 -24.80 -21.54
C GLY A 39 13.71 -25.15 -20.52
N SER A 40 14.90 -25.50 -21.00
CA SER A 40 16.10 -25.74 -20.18
C SER A 40 16.88 -24.46 -19.85
N ALA A 41 16.58 -23.34 -20.51
CA ALA A 41 17.27 -22.06 -20.28
C ALA A 41 16.69 -21.35 -19.05
N THR A 42 17.58 -20.78 -18.23
CA THR A 42 17.24 -19.98 -17.05
C THR A 42 17.91 -18.62 -17.19
N SER A 43 17.19 -17.54 -16.87
CA SER A 43 17.79 -16.20 -16.82
C SER A 43 18.64 -16.02 -15.57
N ASP A 44 19.43 -14.94 -15.54
CA ASP A 44 19.99 -14.44 -14.30
C ASP A 44 18.89 -14.04 -13.30
N LEU A 45 19.28 -13.91 -12.03
CA LEU A 45 18.43 -13.39 -10.98
C LEU A 45 18.14 -11.90 -11.21
N SER A 46 16.92 -11.46 -10.89
CA SER A 46 16.61 -10.04 -10.77
C SER A 46 17.41 -9.39 -9.63
N PRO A 47 17.53 -8.05 -9.62
CA PRO A 47 17.79 -7.33 -8.39
C PRO A 47 16.79 -7.72 -7.29
N ALA A 48 17.20 -7.58 -6.03
CA ALA A 48 16.33 -7.80 -4.89
C ALA A 48 15.40 -6.61 -4.69
N GLU A 49 14.10 -6.89 -4.61
CA GLU A 49 13.08 -5.90 -4.23
C GLU A 49 12.70 -6.12 -2.76
N THR A 50 13.05 -5.16 -1.91
CA THR A 50 12.77 -5.25 -0.46
C THR A 50 11.38 -4.72 -0.16
N VAL A 51 10.50 -5.62 0.29
CA VAL A 51 9.16 -5.25 0.79
C VAL A 51 9.26 -4.92 2.27
N THR A 52 8.76 -3.73 2.65
CA THR A 52 8.63 -3.30 4.04
C THR A 52 7.19 -2.92 4.35
N VAL A 53 6.63 -3.57 5.36
CA VAL A 53 5.30 -3.41 5.91
C VAL A 53 5.49 -2.90 7.33
N THR A 54 5.01 -1.69 7.57
CA THR A 54 5.05 -1.04 8.87
C THR A 54 3.65 -0.96 9.46
N LYS A 55 3.58 -0.66 10.76
CA LYS A 55 2.29 -0.31 11.37
C LYS A 55 1.72 0.90 10.62
N PRO A 56 0.44 0.86 10.21
CA PRO A 56 -0.18 1.99 9.56
C PRO A 56 -0.18 3.20 10.48
N GLY A 57 -0.45 4.39 9.93
CA GLY A 57 -0.74 5.60 10.69
C GLY A 57 0.36 6.66 10.55
N LEU A 58 -0.06 7.92 10.65
CA LEU A 58 0.84 9.06 10.48
C LEU A 58 2.01 8.98 11.46
N LEU A 59 3.22 9.15 10.94
CA LEU A 59 4.43 9.26 11.74
C LEU A 59 4.34 10.47 12.66
N CYS A 60 4.82 10.29 13.89
CA CYS A 60 5.04 11.40 14.79
C CYS A 60 6.20 12.27 14.32
N TYR A 61 6.08 13.57 14.60
CA TYR A 61 7.18 14.50 14.43
C TYR A 61 8.15 14.38 15.61
N HIS A 62 9.28 15.09 15.53
CA HIS A 62 10.23 15.19 16.62
C HIS A 62 9.54 15.58 17.95
N ASP A 63 10.10 15.11 19.07
CA ASP A 63 9.58 15.27 20.43
C ASP A 63 8.22 14.60 20.71
N ASN A 64 7.88 13.53 19.98
CA ASN A 64 6.62 12.78 20.14
C ASN A 64 5.38 13.67 19.93
N VAL A 65 5.49 14.66 19.05
CA VAL A 65 4.39 15.57 18.73
C VAL A 65 3.66 15.07 17.49
N CYS A 66 2.35 14.85 17.62
CA CYS A 66 1.48 14.63 16.47
C CYS A 66 0.77 15.93 16.07
N ILE A 67 1.12 16.50 14.91
CA ILE A 67 0.52 17.74 14.41
C ILE A 67 -0.85 17.44 13.79
N ALA A 68 -1.84 17.25 14.68
CA ALA A 68 -3.18 16.75 14.37
C ALA A 68 -4.20 17.85 14.03
N ALA A 69 -3.82 18.88 13.28
CA ALA A 69 -4.60 20.13 13.26
C ALA A 69 -6.07 19.98 12.80
N LYS A 70 -6.46 18.95 11.99
CA LYS A 70 -7.87 18.67 11.61
C LYS A 70 -8.15 17.22 11.13
N THR A 71 -7.47 16.21 11.66
CA THR A 71 -7.44 14.86 11.03
C THR A 71 -7.95 13.70 11.90
N GLY A 72 -8.61 13.98 13.03
CA GLY A 72 -9.16 12.93 13.91
C GLY A 72 -8.12 12.22 14.79
N TYR A 73 -6.90 12.74 14.84
CA TYR A 73 -5.83 12.27 15.73
C TYR A 73 -5.88 12.95 17.10
N SER A 74 -5.41 12.25 18.12
CA SER A 74 -5.45 12.68 19.54
C SER A 74 -4.33 13.66 19.92
N GLY A 75 -3.39 13.90 19.01
CA GLY A 75 -2.17 14.66 19.30
C GLY A 75 -1.07 13.85 20.00
N LYS A 76 -1.32 12.57 20.33
CA LYS A 76 -0.37 11.69 21.03
C LYS A 76 0.20 10.61 20.12
N CYS A 77 1.42 10.19 20.41
CA CYS A 77 2.11 9.08 19.76
C CYS A 77 1.94 7.78 20.52
N ASP A 78 1.92 6.66 19.79
CA ASP A 78 2.05 5.33 20.34
C ASP A 78 3.53 4.90 20.46
N VAL A 79 3.75 3.68 20.95
CA VAL A 79 5.08 3.10 21.12
C VAL A 79 5.84 2.80 19.82
N ASN A 80 5.22 3.00 18.65
CA ASN A 80 5.81 2.79 17.33
C ASN A 80 6.00 4.12 16.58
N ASP A 81 6.03 5.23 17.31
CA ASP A 81 6.10 6.60 16.77
C ASP A 81 4.98 6.91 15.77
N ARG A 82 3.78 6.36 16.00
CA ARG A 82 2.58 6.64 15.21
C ARG A 82 1.57 7.45 15.98
N CYS A 83 1.00 8.45 15.32
CA CYS A 83 -0.12 9.21 15.85
C CYS A 83 -1.31 8.30 16.18
N THR A 84 -1.89 8.49 17.36
CA THR A 84 -3.06 7.74 17.82
C THR A 84 -4.36 8.46 17.46
N CYS A 85 -5.38 7.71 17.07
CA CYS A 85 -6.71 8.28 16.81
C CYS A 85 -7.36 8.78 18.11
N SER A 86 -8.12 9.87 18.00
CA SER A 86 -9.00 10.34 19.07
C SER A 86 -10.17 9.39 19.26
N ASP A 87 -10.83 9.47 20.43
CA ASP A 87 -12.03 8.71 20.71
C ASP A 87 -13.11 8.94 19.63
N GLY A 88 -13.76 7.85 19.21
CA GLY A 88 -14.74 7.87 18.11
C GLY A 88 -14.16 7.81 16.70
N TYR A 89 -12.82 7.85 16.54
CA TYR A 89 -12.14 7.63 15.26
C TYR A 89 -11.47 6.27 15.22
N SER A 90 -11.47 5.64 14.06
CA SER A 90 -10.78 4.39 13.77
C SER A 90 -9.71 4.59 12.72
N GLN A 91 -8.62 3.84 12.85
CA GLN A 91 -7.51 3.90 11.93
C GLN A 91 -7.85 3.22 10.59
N LYS A 92 -7.62 3.93 9.49
CA LYS A 92 -7.76 3.41 8.13
C LYS A 92 -6.53 3.81 7.30
N GLY A 93 -5.51 2.95 7.33
CA GLY A 93 -4.20 3.29 6.77
C GLY A 93 -3.57 4.46 7.54
N GLU A 94 -3.19 5.50 6.80
CA GLU A 94 -2.52 6.70 7.31
C GLU A 94 -3.45 7.79 7.85
N VAL A 95 -4.76 7.49 7.99
CA VAL A 95 -5.75 8.46 8.47
C VAL A 95 -6.63 7.89 9.58
N CYS A 96 -7.08 8.77 10.47
CA CYS A 96 -8.15 8.48 11.42
C CYS A 96 -9.49 8.92 10.82
N SER A 97 -10.46 8.01 10.81
CA SER A 97 -11.79 8.26 10.24
C SER A 97 -12.88 7.85 11.23
N ASN A 98 -13.90 8.68 11.40
CA ASN A 98 -15.03 8.44 12.30
C ASN A 98 -16.21 7.74 11.61
N GLY A 99 -15.95 6.98 10.54
CA GLY A 99 -16.99 6.23 9.81
C GLY A 99 -18.00 7.09 9.05
N VAL A 100 -17.93 8.42 9.14
CA VAL A 100 -18.66 9.33 8.23
C VAL A 100 -17.93 9.25 6.90
N VAL A 101 -18.47 8.44 5.98
CA VAL A 101 -17.90 8.21 4.66
C VAL A 101 -17.87 9.55 3.92
N GLN A 102 -16.71 10.22 3.87
CA GLN A 102 -16.47 11.21 2.83
C GLN A 102 -16.24 10.43 1.54
N VAL A 103 -17.35 10.07 0.88
CA VAL A 103 -17.34 9.73 -0.52
C VAL A 103 -16.99 11.03 -1.24
N VAL A 104 -15.70 11.35 -1.38
CA VAL A 104 -15.27 12.16 -2.52
C VAL A 104 -15.46 11.24 -3.72
N SER A 105 -16.71 11.19 -4.19
CA SER A 105 -17.02 10.62 -5.48
C SER A 105 -16.25 11.48 -6.47
N SER A 106 -15.23 10.91 -7.09
CA SER A 106 -14.68 11.45 -8.32
C SER A 106 -15.72 11.27 -9.44
N LEU A 107 -16.87 11.92 -9.30
CA LEU A 107 -17.72 12.29 -10.41
C LEU A 107 -17.09 13.53 -11.04
N ALA A 108 -15.89 13.36 -11.59
CA ALA A 108 -15.37 14.29 -12.59
C ALA A 108 -16.22 14.07 -13.85
N ILE A 109 -17.40 14.68 -13.81
CA ILE A 109 -18.24 15.17 -14.90
C ILE A 109 -17.67 14.88 -16.30
N ILE A 110 -17.91 13.68 -16.84
CA ILE A 110 -17.90 13.44 -18.30
C ILE A 110 -19.30 13.85 -18.81
N LEU A 111 -19.60 15.14 -18.73
CA LEU A 111 -20.81 15.75 -19.31
C LEU A 111 -20.44 16.94 -20.20
N LEU A 112 -19.34 16.82 -20.97
CA LEU A 112 -19.00 17.81 -22.00
C LEU A 112 -18.82 17.23 -23.42
N THR A 113 -19.08 15.94 -23.65
CA THR A 113 -18.95 15.34 -24.99
C THR A 113 -20.27 15.19 -25.76
N LEU A 114 -21.43 15.46 -25.13
CA LEU A 114 -22.74 15.31 -25.79
C LEU A 114 -23.35 16.62 -26.33
N VAL A 115 -22.70 17.78 -26.12
CA VAL A 115 -23.21 19.08 -26.62
C VAL A 115 -22.60 19.48 -27.97
N ILE A 116 -21.51 18.83 -28.42
CA ILE A 116 -20.83 19.22 -29.68
C ILE A 116 -21.32 18.43 -30.91
N THR A 117 -22.06 17.32 -30.76
CA THR A 117 -22.58 16.55 -31.91
C THR A 117 -23.96 16.99 -32.41
N LYS A 118 -24.52 18.10 -31.92
CA LYS A 118 -25.77 18.69 -32.46
C LYS A 118 -25.63 20.06 -33.13
N PHE A 119 -24.39 20.53 -33.34
CA PHE A 119 -24.11 21.70 -34.16
C PHE A 119 -22.89 21.46 -35.06
N LEU A 120 -23.05 20.52 -36.01
CA LEU A 120 -22.39 20.51 -37.32
C LEU A 120 -23.15 19.57 -38.25
#